data_AF-A0A834IYG9-F1
#
_entry.id   AF-A0A834IYG9-F1
#
_cell.length_a   1.000
_cell.length_b   1.000
_cell.length_c   1.000
_cell.angle_alpha   90.00
_cell.angle_beta   90.00
_cell.angle_gamma   90.00
#
_symmetry.space_group_name_H-M   'P 1'
#
loop_
_entity.id
_entity.type
_entity.pdbx_description
1 polymer ?
#
loop_
_entity_poly.entity_id
_entity_poly.type
_entity_poly.pdbx_seq_one_letter_code
_entity_poly.pdbx_strand_id
1 'polypeptide(L)'
;MEVLQQILKAATSRLEDERNRQPENGETRTIEERDALGEGGNDGELDPNKSLVFAALEICLCLIVRQIPALSPTPHPAMTGAARCNDYQLLTAAFSILEAPSAAPAALQLFRDLTSDNRANNKEWRHLLQSALAKVIDLAKTPGPDEAAPLLAIAVFVLHAPADVAAAPNLQYPCLNHFRQCLLSEDSATKLKCIKTLKSLFSHPEKSVATPYIHSLAPQLVEFLYSEKAKKLTSNEDFRITVETINAVESLIALAEPHNRIQMLSLLVPILVNYLVQNPQDKNINKHSISLHEVSLQKLMKIGPTYPQEFKKLMNSSSELRTKLETAIRCSQQNHIKIKHEVNINQSISIHTPTIKLKTDFSNFS
;
A
#
# COMPACT_ATOMS: atom_id res chain seq x y z
N MET A 1 10.91 -26.70 -16.22
CA MET A 1 11.19 -25.95 -14.98
C MET A 1 12.51 -26.39 -14.38
N GLU A 2 12.73 -27.69 -14.20
CA GLU A 2 13.95 -28.25 -13.61
C GLU A 2 15.25 -27.91 -14.39
N VAL A 3 15.24 -28.01 -15.72
CA VAL A 3 16.38 -27.60 -16.57
C VAL A 3 16.70 -26.11 -16.43
N LEU A 4 15.67 -25.27 -16.35
CA LEU A 4 15.81 -23.82 -16.20
C LEU A 4 16.39 -23.48 -14.82
N GLN A 5 15.91 -24.14 -13.77
CA GLN A 5 16.46 -24.03 -12.40
C GLN A 5 17.93 -24.46 -12.35
N GLN A 6 18.30 -25.55 -13.03
CA GLN A 6 19.70 -25.98 -13.10
C GLN A 6 20.58 -25.01 -13.90
N ILE A 7 20.08 -24.43 -14.99
CA ILE A 7 20.80 -23.42 -15.78
C ILE A 7 21.02 -22.15 -14.95
N LEU A 8 19.97 -21.65 -14.27
CA LEU A 8 20.06 -20.48 -13.41
C LEU A 8 21.01 -20.73 -12.23
N LYS A 9 20.97 -21.93 -11.63
CA LYS A 9 21.81 -22.32 -10.48
C LYS A 9 23.28 -22.46 -10.85
N ALA A 10 23.54 -23.00 -12.04
CA ALA A 10 24.89 -23.10 -12.58
C ALA A 10 25.44 -21.74 -13.05
N ALA A 11 24.57 -20.81 -13.45
CA ALA A 11 24.95 -19.44 -13.76
C ALA A 11 25.32 -18.68 -12.47
N THR A 12 24.45 -18.67 -11.45
CA THR A 12 24.75 -18.03 -10.15
C THR A 12 26.04 -18.56 -9.55
N SER A 13 26.21 -19.89 -9.44
CA SER A 13 27.41 -20.48 -8.83
C SER A 13 28.69 -20.02 -9.53
N ARG A 14 28.69 -19.97 -10.87
CA ARG A 14 29.87 -19.60 -11.66
C ARG A 14 30.37 -18.19 -11.31
N LEU A 15 29.46 -17.26 -11.10
CA LEU A 15 29.88 -15.90 -10.81
C LEU A 15 30.15 -15.68 -9.32
N GLU A 16 29.71 -16.59 -8.43
CA GLU A 16 30.06 -16.52 -7.02
C GLU A 16 31.51 -16.97 -6.93
N ASP A 17 31.88 -17.95 -7.74
CA ASP A 17 33.25 -18.38 -7.96
C ASP A 17 34.11 -17.25 -8.55
N GLU A 18 33.62 -16.45 -9.52
CA GLU A 18 34.36 -15.28 -10.06
C GLU A 18 34.50 -14.13 -9.04
N ARG A 19 33.45 -13.86 -8.24
CA ARG A 19 33.47 -12.90 -7.13
C ARG A 19 34.41 -13.32 -6.00
N ASN A 20 34.48 -14.63 -5.73
CA ASN A 20 35.29 -15.22 -4.67
C ASN A 20 36.71 -15.58 -5.11
N ARG A 21 37.01 -15.51 -6.41
CA ARG A 21 38.35 -15.75 -6.95
C ARG A 21 39.30 -14.65 -6.49
N GLN A 22 40.39 -15.04 -5.84
CA GLN A 22 41.50 -14.11 -5.58
C GLN A 22 42.30 -13.87 -6.87
N PRO A 23 42.78 -12.65 -7.12
CA PRO A 23 43.65 -12.37 -8.25
C PRO A 23 44.99 -13.11 -8.10
N GLU A 24 45.57 -13.53 -9.23
CA GLU A 24 46.83 -14.31 -9.27
C GLU A 24 48.04 -13.58 -8.66
N ASN A 25 47.95 -12.25 -8.47
CA ASN A 25 49.00 -11.42 -7.87
C ASN A 25 49.01 -11.42 -6.33
N GLY A 26 48.13 -12.17 -5.65
CA GLY A 26 48.15 -12.29 -4.19
C GLY A 26 47.58 -11.10 -3.42
N GLU A 27 47.04 -10.08 -4.11
CA GLU A 27 46.34 -8.95 -3.48
C GLU A 27 44.88 -9.33 -3.16
N THR A 28 44.40 -8.94 -1.98
CA THR A 28 43.00 -9.18 -1.60
C THR A 28 42.14 -8.05 -2.17
N ARG A 29 41.19 -8.39 -3.05
CA ARG A 29 40.23 -7.42 -3.61
C ARG A 29 39.51 -6.67 -2.49
N THR A 30 39.39 -5.35 -2.65
CA THR A 30 38.61 -4.49 -1.76
C THR A 30 37.11 -4.78 -1.86
N ILE A 31 36.32 -4.32 -0.89
CA ILE A 31 34.86 -4.52 -0.88
C ILE A 31 34.22 -3.87 -2.12
N GLU A 32 34.67 -2.68 -2.48
CA GLU A 32 34.19 -1.92 -3.65
C GLU A 32 34.48 -2.64 -4.98
N GLU A 33 35.67 -3.25 -5.12
CA GLU A 33 36.01 -4.08 -6.28
C GLU A 33 35.19 -5.38 -6.33
N ARG A 34 34.83 -5.95 -5.18
CA ARG A 34 33.97 -7.15 -5.12
C ARG A 34 32.52 -6.83 -5.46
N ASP A 35 32.05 -5.65 -5.11
CA ASP A 35 30.71 -5.16 -5.42
C ASP A 35 30.57 -4.72 -6.89
N ALA A 36 31.67 -4.29 -7.54
CA ALA A 36 31.72 -3.94 -8.97
C ALA A 36 31.84 -5.15 -9.93
N LEU A 37 32.05 -6.36 -9.43
CA LEU A 37 32.18 -7.59 -10.24
C LEU A 37 30.84 -8.20 -10.71
N GLY A 38 29.77 -7.41 -10.71
CA GLY A 38 28.52 -7.74 -11.40
C GLY A 38 28.67 -7.64 -12.92
N GLU A 39 27.61 -7.92 -13.67
CA GLU A 39 27.64 -7.86 -15.15
C GLU A 39 27.98 -6.47 -15.72
N GLY A 40 27.70 -5.41 -14.96
CA GLY A 40 27.88 -4.02 -15.41
C GLY A 40 29.30 -3.48 -15.28
N GLY A 41 30.24 -4.27 -14.77
CA GLY A 41 31.62 -3.82 -14.56
C GLY A 41 31.70 -2.53 -13.72
N ASN A 42 32.64 -1.66 -14.05
CA ASN A 42 32.91 -0.44 -13.27
C ASN A 42 31.96 0.73 -13.62
N ASP A 43 31.22 0.58 -14.71
CA ASP A 43 30.44 1.59 -15.42
C ASP A 43 28.92 1.35 -15.31
N GLY A 44 28.52 0.16 -14.84
CA GLY A 44 27.13 -0.22 -14.63
C GLY A 44 26.33 -0.43 -15.92
N GLU A 45 26.99 -0.46 -17.07
CA GLU A 45 26.35 -0.63 -18.38
C GLU A 45 26.11 -2.11 -18.67
N LEU A 46 24.85 -2.46 -18.95
CA LEU A 46 24.46 -3.82 -19.28
C LEU A 46 24.11 -3.93 -20.75
N ASP A 47 24.91 -4.67 -21.50
CA ASP A 47 24.59 -5.07 -22.86
C ASP A 47 23.41 -6.07 -22.84
N PRO A 48 22.24 -5.71 -23.40
CA PRO A 48 21.06 -6.57 -23.38
C PRO A 48 21.30 -7.95 -24.01
N ASN A 49 22.28 -8.06 -24.92
CA ASN A 49 22.61 -9.31 -25.60
C ASN A 49 23.53 -10.23 -24.78
N LYS A 50 24.04 -9.77 -23.63
CA LYS A 50 25.00 -10.50 -22.78
C LYS A 50 24.57 -10.63 -21.31
N SER A 51 23.44 -10.06 -20.94
CA SER A 51 23.02 -9.86 -19.54
C SER A 51 22.01 -10.90 -19.03
N LEU A 52 22.19 -11.38 -17.78
CA LEU A 52 21.34 -12.36 -17.09
C LEU A 52 20.22 -11.70 -16.43
N VAL A 53 20.39 -10.45 -16.05
CA VAL A 53 19.29 -9.72 -15.50
C VAL A 53 18.24 -9.57 -16.58
N PHE A 54 18.65 -9.21 -17.81
CA PHE A 54 17.75 -9.24 -18.95
C PHE A 54 17.19 -10.64 -19.23
N ALA A 55 18.03 -11.68 -19.25
CA ALA A 55 17.55 -13.04 -19.49
C ALA A 55 16.64 -13.58 -18.37
N ALA A 56 16.91 -13.28 -17.11
CA ALA A 56 16.11 -13.69 -15.94
C ALA A 56 14.82 -12.89 -15.87
N LEU A 57 14.83 -11.60 -16.22
CA LEU A 57 13.63 -10.78 -16.40
C LEU A 57 12.74 -11.31 -17.52
N GLU A 58 13.33 -11.63 -18.66
CA GLU A 58 12.64 -12.22 -19.81
C GLU A 58 12.11 -13.61 -19.47
N ILE A 59 12.89 -14.44 -18.76
CA ILE A 59 12.46 -15.74 -18.23
C ILE A 59 11.33 -15.57 -17.21
N CYS A 60 11.40 -14.62 -16.27
CA CYS A 60 10.33 -14.32 -15.33
C CYS A 60 9.06 -13.89 -16.06
N LEU A 61 9.19 -13.03 -17.08
CA LEU A 61 8.10 -12.61 -17.95
C LEU A 61 7.52 -13.81 -18.73
N CYS A 62 8.37 -14.67 -19.30
CA CYS A 62 7.99 -15.89 -20.02
C CYS A 62 7.36 -16.95 -19.11
N LEU A 63 7.80 -17.09 -17.86
CA LEU A 63 7.25 -18.01 -16.87
C LEU A 63 5.89 -17.52 -16.36
N ILE A 64 5.75 -16.21 -16.12
CA ILE A 64 4.46 -15.57 -15.83
C ILE A 64 3.50 -15.80 -17.01
N VAL A 65 3.99 -15.67 -18.24
CA VAL A 65 3.23 -15.94 -19.46
C VAL A 65 2.83 -17.43 -19.62
N ARG A 66 3.65 -18.36 -19.13
CA ARG A 66 3.36 -19.81 -19.16
C ARG A 66 2.44 -20.30 -18.04
N GLN A 67 2.47 -19.68 -16.86
CA GLN A 67 1.60 -20.07 -15.73
C GLN A 67 0.22 -19.38 -15.76
N ILE A 68 0.06 -18.35 -16.59
CA ILE A 68 -1.23 -17.75 -16.95
C ILE A 68 -1.38 -17.85 -18.47
N PRO A 69 -1.96 -18.95 -19.00
CA PRO A 69 -2.00 -19.23 -20.44
C PRO A 69 -2.67 -18.16 -21.31
N ALA A 70 -3.45 -17.26 -20.71
CA ALA A 70 -4.06 -16.11 -21.37
C ALA A 70 -3.04 -15.03 -21.80
N LEU A 71 -1.77 -15.14 -21.41
CA LEU A 71 -0.74 -14.13 -21.64
C LEU A 71 0.18 -14.43 -22.84
N SER A 72 0.05 -15.59 -23.51
CA SER A 72 0.87 -15.95 -24.68
C SER A 72 0.07 -15.87 -25.98
N PRO A 73 0.50 -15.11 -26.99
CA PRO A 73 0.16 -15.44 -28.37
C PRO A 73 1.11 -16.57 -28.83
N THR A 74 0.71 -17.44 -29.75
CA THR A 74 1.60 -18.50 -30.29
C THR A 74 2.56 -17.95 -31.37
N PRO A 75 3.48 -18.74 -31.97
CA PRO A 75 4.93 -18.72 -31.72
C PRO A 75 5.74 -18.18 -32.92
N HIS A 76 6.99 -17.72 -32.73
CA HIS A 76 7.96 -17.69 -33.85
C HIS A 76 9.38 -18.14 -33.45
N PRO A 77 10.10 -18.80 -34.37
CA PRO A 77 11.28 -19.61 -34.06
C PRO A 77 12.55 -18.77 -34.20
N ALA A 78 13.11 -18.36 -33.07
CA ALA A 78 14.54 -18.03 -32.95
C ALA A 78 14.99 -18.18 -31.49
N MET A 79 14.63 -19.31 -30.87
CA MET A 79 15.37 -19.81 -29.72
C MET A 79 16.56 -20.62 -30.25
N THR A 80 17.62 -19.91 -30.63
CA THR A 80 18.93 -20.51 -30.85
C THR A 80 19.98 -19.60 -30.24
N GLY A 81 20.59 -20.05 -29.15
CA GLY A 81 21.75 -19.42 -28.53
C GLY A 81 21.59 -19.16 -27.04
N ALA A 82 21.87 -20.17 -26.22
CA ALA A 82 21.92 -20.08 -24.77
C ALA A 82 23.25 -19.50 -24.27
N ALA A 83 23.23 -18.74 -23.16
CA ALA A 83 24.20 -18.68 -22.02
C ALA A 83 24.32 -17.22 -21.48
N ARG A 84 23.99 -16.90 -20.20
CA ARG A 84 24.62 -17.12 -18.87
C ARG A 84 25.46 -15.92 -18.40
N CYS A 85 25.21 -15.49 -17.16
CA CYS A 85 25.40 -14.12 -16.69
C CYS A 85 25.05 -13.98 -15.16
N ASN A 86 25.04 -12.77 -14.54
CA ASN A 86 24.74 -12.39 -13.13
C ASN A 86 23.95 -11.09 -12.76
N ASP A 87 22.98 -11.22 -11.83
CA ASP A 87 22.89 -10.48 -10.55
C ASP A 87 22.17 -11.38 -9.52
N TYR A 88 22.80 -11.62 -8.37
CA TYR A 88 22.32 -12.59 -7.38
C TYR A 88 20.93 -12.32 -6.83
N GLN A 89 20.59 -11.06 -6.57
CA GLN A 89 19.33 -10.72 -5.92
C GLN A 89 18.14 -10.96 -6.84
N LEU A 90 18.30 -10.63 -8.13
CA LEU A 90 17.27 -10.87 -9.15
C LEU A 90 17.06 -12.37 -9.39
N LEU A 91 18.16 -13.12 -9.39
CA LEU A 91 18.14 -14.58 -9.51
C LEU A 91 17.49 -15.22 -8.31
N THR A 92 17.85 -14.81 -7.09
CA THR A 92 17.24 -15.29 -5.85
C THR A 92 15.74 -14.97 -5.81
N ALA A 93 15.31 -13.80 -6.28
CA ALA A 93 13.91 -13.44 -6.41
C ALA A 93 13.19 -14.31 -7.47
N ALA A 94 13.80 -14.54 -8.63
CA ALA A 94 13.28 -15.45 -9.65
C ALA A 94 13.18 -16.91 -9.15
N PHE A 95 14.17 -17.38 -8.39
CA PHE A 95 14.16 -18.69 -7.72
C PHE A 95 13.03 -18.80 -6.69
N SER A 96 12.77 -17.73 -5.93
CA SER A 96 11.67 -17.69 -4.96
C SER A 96 10.30 -17.79 -5.64
N ILE A 97 10.12 -17.21 -6.83
CA ILE A 97 8.89 -17.36 -7.64
C ILE A 97 8.71 -18.82 -8.12
N LEU A 98 9.81 -19.49 -8.46
CA LEU A 98 9.82 -20.87 -8.93
C LEU A 98 9.47 -21.88 -7.82
N GLU A 99 9.67 -21.53 -6.55
CA GLU A 99 9.45 -22.40 -5.37
C GLU A 99 8.18 -22.05 -4.58
N ALA A 100 7.51 -20.92 -4.86
CA ALA A 100 6.37 -20.45 -4.07
C ALA A 100 5.04 -21.17 -4.40
N PRO A 101 4.23 -21.57 -3.39
CA PRO A 101 2.89 -22.14 -3.60
C PRO A 101 1.89 -21.17 -4.27
N SER A 102 2.14 -19.85 -4.15
CA SER A 102 1.46 -18.81 -4.91
C SER A 102 2.51 -17.83 -5.47
N ALA A 103 2.69 -17.83 -6.79
CA ALA A 103 3.73 -17.07 -7.47
C ALA A 103 3.51 -15.53 -7.45
N ALA A 104 2.32 -15.06 -7.06
CA ALA A 104 1.91 -13.66 -7.22
C ALA A 104 2.66 -12.66 -6.30
N PRO A 105 2.80 -12.87 -4.97
CA PRO A 105 3.54 -11.93 -4.12
C PRO A 105 5.03 -11.86 -4.45
N ALA A 106 5.63 -13.01 -4.79
CA ALA A 106 7.03 -13.08 -5.20
C ALA A 106 7.26 -12.36 -6.55
N ALA A 107 6.33 -12.48 -7.50
CA ALA A 107 6.39 -11.75 -8.76
C ALA A 107 6.25 -10.22 -8.57
N LEU A 108 5.36 -9.78 -7.68
CA LEU A 108 5.24 -8.35 -7.34
C LEU A 108 6.50 -7.79 -6.67
N GLN A 109 7.13 -8.59 -5.79
CA GLN A 109 8.40 -8.21 -5.17
C GLN A 109 9.51 -8.08 -6.21
N LEU A 110 9.61 -9.03 -7.14
CA LEU A 110 10.56 -8.95 -8.25
C LEU A 110 10.33 -7.70 -9.11
N PHE A 111 9.09 -7.38 -9.49
CA PHE A 111 8.81 -6.13 -10.21
C PHE A 111 9.23 -4.89 -9.43
N ARG A 112 9.06 -4.90 -8.10
CA ARG A 112 9.50 -3.79 -7.25
C ARG A 112 11.01 -3.63 -7.26
N ASP A 113 11.73 -4.73 -7.14
CA ASP A 113 13.19 -4.73 -7.13
C ASP A 113 13.73 -4.24 -8.49
N LEU A 114 13.12 -4.69 -9.59
CA LEU A 114 13.46 -4.29 -10.96
C LEU A 114 13.22 -2.81 -11.28
N THR A 115 12.12 -2.28 -10.76
CA THR A 115 11.72 -0.89 -11.00
C THR A 115 12.53 0.08 -10.16
N SER A 116 13.01 -0.37 -8.99
CA SER A 116 13.83 0.42 -8.06
C SER A 116 15.34 0.25 -8.25
N ASP A 117 15.76 -0.56 -9.22
CA ASP A 117 17.16 -0.90 -9.46
C ASP A 117 17.97 0.30 -9.97
N ASN A 118 19.26 0.39 -9.62
CA ASN A 118 20.16 1.46 -10.07
C ASN A 118 20.23 1.59 -11.60
N ARG A 119 19.98 0.50 -12.34
CA ARG A 119 19.87 0.48 -13.80
C ARG A 119 18.72 1.28 -14.35
N ALA A 120 17.74 1.64 -13.52
CA ALA A 120 16.68 2.55 -13.90
C ALA A 120 17.19 3.96 -14.23
N ASN A 121 18.49 4.24 -14.06
CA ASN A 121 19.16 5.42 -14.61
C ASN A 121 19.53 5.28 -16.11
N ASN A 122 19.61 4.05 -16.64
CA ASN A 122 19.86 3.79 -18.04
C ASN A 122 18.57 3.93 -18.88
N LYS A 123 18.68 4.62 -20.02
CA LYS A 123 17.55 4.88 -20.94
C LYS A 123 16.96 3.60 -21.54
N GLU A 124 17.78 2.62 -21.91
CA GLU A 124 17.32 1.35 -22.47
C GLU A 124 16.55 0.53 -21.44
N TRP A 125 17.01 0.53 -20.19
CA TRP A 125 16.28 -0.09 -19.06
C TRP A 125 14.93 0.57 -18.85
N ARG A 126 14.85 1.91 -18.91
CA ARG A 126 13.57 2.64 -18.84
C ARG A 126 12.62 2.25 -19.96
N HIS A 127 13.10 2.07 -21.20
CA HIS A 127 12.28 1.59 -22.30
C HIS A 127 11.76 0.16 -22.06
N LEU A 128 12.57 -0.71 -21.48
CA LEU A 128 12.16 -2.07 -21.16
C LEU A 128 11.13 -2.11 -20.02
N LEU A 129 11.29 -1.27 -19.00
CA LEU A 129 10.26 -1.06 -17.97
C LEU A 129 8.96 -0.50 -18.56
N GLN A 130 9.04 0.43 -19.51
CA GLN A 130 7.88 0.94 -20.24
C GLN A 130 7.18 -0.15 -21.06
N SER A 131 7.92 -0.99 -21.77
CA SER A 131 7.37 -2.13 -22.51
C SER A 131 6.73 -3.17 -21.58
N ALA A 132 7.35 -3.45 -20.44
CA ALA A 132 6.80 -4.34 -19.43
C ALA A 132 5.49 -3.79 -18.86
N LEU A 133 5.45 -2.50 -18.49
CA LEU A 133 4.24 -1.83 -18.01
C LEU A 133 3.14 -1.82 -19.09
N ALA A 134 3.47 -1.50 -20.34
CA ALA A 134 2.53 -1.55 -21.46
C ALA A 134 1.91 -2.94 -21.60
N LYS A 135 2.73 -3.99 -21.48
CA LYS A 135 2.25 -5.36 -21.51
C LYS A 135 1.31 -5.63 -20.33
N VAL A 136 1.68 -5.28 -19.09
CA VAL A 136 0.80 -5.47 -17.92
C VAL A 136 -0.54 -4.76 -18.12
N ILE A 137 -0.54 -3.54 -18.65
CA ILE A 137 -1.76 -2.78 -19.00
C ILE A 137 -2.61 -3.52 -20.03
N ASP A 138 -2.00 -4.06 -21.09
CA ASP A 138 -2.74 -4.82 -22.10
C ASP A 138 -3.38 -6.08 -21.53
N LEU A 139 -2.70 -6.74 -20.60
CA LEU A 139 -3.23 -7.91 -19.90
C LEU A 139 -4.35 -7.54 -18.94
N ALA A 140 -4.30 -6.34 -18.36
CA ALA A 140 -5.35 -5.81 -17.51
C ALA A 140 -6.67 -5.54 -18.26
N LYS A 141 -6.65 -5.46 -19.59
CA LYS A 141 -7.86 -5.29 -20.43
C LYS A 141 -8.65 -6.59 -20.58
N THR A 142 -8.03 -7.75 -20.36
CA THR A 142 -8.70 -9.04 -20.46
C THR A 142 -9.19 -9.51 -19.10
N PRO A 143 -10.46 -9.93 -18.96
CA PRO A 143 -10.99 -10.43 -17.69
C PRO A 143 -10.25 -11.71 -17.30
N GLY A 144 -9.67 -11.70 -16.10
CA GLY A 144 -8.94 -12.82 -15.52
C GLY A 144 -9.55 -13.25 -14.19
N PRO A 145 -9.10 -14.39 -13.62
CA PRO A 145 -9.61 -14.90 -12.35
C PRO A 145 -9.29 -14.02 -11.14
N ASP A 146 -8.27 -13.15 -11.23
CA ASP A 146 -7.92 -12.16 -10.20
C ASP A 146 -7.81 -10.77 -10.85
N GLU A 147 -8.92 -10.01 -10.81
CA GLU A 147 -8.97 -8.63 -11.29
C GLU A 147 -8.03 -7.69 -10.52
N ALA A 148 -7.60 -8.06 -9.31
CA ALA A 148 -6.73 -7.24 -8.49
C ALA A 148 -5.24 -7.46 -8.80
N ALA A 149 -4.85 -8.56 -9.46
CA ALA A 149 -3.45 -8.81 -9.78
C ALA A 149 -2.86 -7.79 -10.78
N PRO A 150 -3.52 -7.45 -11.91
CA PRO A 150 -3.05 -6.42 -12.82
C PRO A 150 -2.99 -5.03 -12.17
N LEU A 151 -3.97 -4.70 -11.32
CA LEU A 151 -3.99 -3.47 -10.52
C LEU A 151 -2.72 -3.34 -9.66
N LEU A 152 -2.37 -4.40 -8.92
CA LEU A 152 -1.17 -4.39 -8.07
C LEU A 152 0.12 -4.37 -8.88
N ALA A 153 0.17 -5.08 -10.02
CA ALA A 153 1.32 -5.04 -10.90
C ALA A 153 1.55 -3.64 -11.46
N ILE A 154 0.51 -2.99 -12.01
CA ILE A 154 0.58 -1.59 -12.48
C ILE A 154 1.01 -0.67 -11.34
N ALA A 155 0.45 -0.85 -10.15
CA ALA A 155 0.80 -0.06 -8.98
C ALA A 155 2.29 -0.13 -8.62
N VAL A 156 2.89 -1.31 -8.71
CA VAL A 156 4.34 -1.49 -8.45
C VAL A 156 5.16 -0.62 -9.40
N PHE A 157 4.85 -0.65 -10.71
CA PHE A 157 5.54 0.23 -11.67
C PHE A 157 5.32 1.70 -11.35
N VAL A 158 4.09 2.11 -11.05
CA VAL A 158 3.81 3.53 -10.81
C VAL A 158 4.43 4.04 -9.50
N LEU A 159 4.57 3.19 -8.48
CA LEU A 159 5.11 3.56 -7.17
C LEU A 159 6.63 3.49 -7.09
N HIS A 160 7.27 2.70 -7.94
CA HIS A 160 8.67 2.32 -7.77
C HIS A 160 9.54 2.56 -9.00
N ALA A 161 8.98 2.66 -10.20
CA ALA A 161 9.75 2.99 -11.39
C ALA A 161 10.07 4.50 -11.45
N PRO A 162 11.12 4.92 -12.18
CA PRO A 162 11.39 6.33 -12.44
C PRO A 162 10.18 7.02 -13.08
N ALA A 163 9.99 8.33 -12.82
CA ALA A 163 8.87 9.06 -13.40
C ALA A 163 8.82 9.06 -14.93
N ASP A 164 9.96 8.98 -15.62
CA ASP A 164 9.99 8.84 -17.08
C ASP A 164 9.28 7.58 -17.57
N VAL A 165 9.19 6.54 -16.72
CA VAL A 165 8.43 5.31 -16.98
C VAL A 165 6.99 5.48 -16.49
N ALA A 166 6.81 5.84 -15.22
CA ALA A 166 5.51 5.89 -14.55
C ALA A 166 4.57 7.00 -15.07
N ALA A 167 5.14 8.11 -15.53
CA ALA A 167 4.44 9.28 -16.07
C ALA A 167 4.58 9.43 -17.60
N ALA A 168 5.08 8.40 -18.30
CA ALA A 168 5.11 8.39 -19.76
C ALA A 168 3.68 8.60 -20.32
N PRO A 169 3.41 9.62 -21.18
CA PRO A 169 2.03 9.98 -21.55
C PRO A 169 1.22 8.84 -22.17
N ASN A 170 1.85 7.97 -22.96
CA ASN A 170 1.24 6.80 -23.59
C ASN A 170 0.89 5.68 -22.61
N LEU A 171 1.46 5.66 -21.39
CA LEU A 171 1.22 4.65 -20.36
C LEU A 171 0.42 5.20 -19.18
N GLN A 172 0.64 6.47 -18.83
CA GLN A 172 0.00 7.13 -17.70
C GLN A 172 -1.52 7.11 -17.80
N TYR A 173 -2.09 7.48 -18.96
CA TYR A 173 -3.54 7.47 -19.14
C TYR A 173 -4.14 6.05 -19.03
N PRO A 174 -3.59 5.02 -19.70
CA PRO A 174 -4.04 3.65 -19.50
C PRO A 174 -3.93 3.15 -18.05
N CYS A 175 -2.85 3.46 -17.33
CA CYS A 175 -2.73 3.14 -15.90
C CYS A 175 -3.87 3.79 -15.09
N LEU A 176 -4.05 5.11 -15.24
CA LEU A 176 -5.13 5.88 -14.60
C LEU A 176 -6.51 5.28 -14.89
N ASN A 177 -6.74 4.92 -16.15
CA ASN A 177 -8.00 4.35 -16.58
C ASN A 177 -8.25 2.98 -15.93
N HIS A 178 -7.22 2.14 -15.80
CA HIS A 178 -7.36 0.86 -15.11
C HIS A 178 -7.67 1.05 -13.62
N PHE A 179 -7.00 1.97 -12.93
CA PHE A 179 -7.36 2.32 -11.55
C PHE A 179 -8.80 2.82 -11.42
N ARG A 180 -9.26 3.64 -12.38
CA ARG A 180 -10.66 4.10 -12.44
C ARG A 180 -11.63 2.93 -12.58
N GLN A 181 -11.34 1.97 -13.46
CA GLN A 181 -12.17 0.77 -13.63
C GLN A 181 -12.21 -0.07 -12.35
N CYS A 182 -11.06 -0.32 -11.71
CA CYS A 182 -11.01 -1.05 -10.44
C CYS A 182 -11.77 -0.34 -9.31
N LEU A 183 -11.76 1.00 -9.30
CA LEU A 183 -12.53 1.79 -8.34
C LEU A 183 -14.04 1.69 -8.57
N LEU A 184 -14.46 1.43 -9.81
CA LEU A 184 -15.87 1.22 -10.18
C LEU A 184 -16.31 -0.26 -10.15
N SER A 185 -15.38 -1.21 -10.03
CA SER A 185 -15.66 -2.65 -10.04
C SER A 185 -16.70 -3.06 -9.00
N GLU A 186 -17.53 -4.06 -9.33
CA GLU A 186 -18.49 -4.65 -8.41
C GLU A 186 -17.81 -5.53 -7.35
N ASP A 187 -16.63 -6.06 -7.66
CA ASP A 187 -15.83 -6.83 -6.71
C ASP A 187 -15.30 -5.93 -5.59
N SER A 188 -15.78 -6.21 -4.37
CA SER A 188 -15.41 -5.46 -3.18
C SER A 188 -13.92 -5.64 -2.83
N ALA A 189 -13.33 -6.80 -3.13
CA ALA A 189 -11.92 -7.05 -2.85
C ALA A 189 -11.00 -6.21 -3.75
N THR A 190 -11.29 -6.17 -5.05
CA THR A 190 -10.58 -5.34 -6.03
C THR A 190 -10.73 -3.86 -5.71
N LYS A 191 -11.95 -3.39 -5.43
CA LYS A 191 -12.20 -1.99 -5.03
C LYS A 191 -11.41 -1.60 -3.77
N LEU A 192 -11.44 -2.44 -2.73
CA LEU A 192 -10.71 -2.18 -1.48
C LEU A 192 -9.20 -2.12 -1.71
N LYS A 193 -8.64 -3.06 -2.49
CA LYS A 193 -7.21 -3.03 -2.87
C LYS A 193 -6.87 -1.76 -3.66
N CYS A 194 -7.73 -1.36 -4.60
CA CYS A 194 -7.56 -0.13 -5.39
C CYS A 194 -7.44 1.11 -4.50
N ILE A 195 -8.37 1.29 -3.56
CA ILE A 195 -8.38 2.45 -2.65
C ILE A 195 -7.12 2.47 -1.75
N LYS A 196 -6.71 1.31 -1.22
CA LYS A 196 -5.47 1.19 -0.43
C LYS A 196 -4.24 1.60 -1.23
N THR A 197 -4.15 1.14 -2.46
CA THR A 197 -3.06 1.46 -3.37
C THR A 197 -3.05 2.95 -3.73
N LEU A 198 -4.23 3.53 -4.01
CA LEU A 198 -4.35 4.95 -4.32
C LEU A 198 -3.85 5.84 -3.18
N LYS A 199 -4.09 5.47 -1.92
CA LYS A 199 -3.55 6.20 -0.76
C LYS A 199 -2.01 6.28 -0.81
N SER A 200 -1.33 5.18 -1.11
CA SER A 200 0.13 5.16 -1.26
C SER A 200 0.57 6.02 -2.44
N LEU A 201 -0.16 5.96 -3.55
CA LEU A 201 0.15 6.66 -4.78
C LEU A 201 -0.05 8.18 -4.66
N PHE A 202 -1.08 8.63 -3.93
CA PHE A 202 -1.27 10.04 -3.62
C PHE A 202 -0.11 10.61 -2.79
N SER A 203 0.52 9.78 -1.96
CA SER A 203 1.67 10.16 -1.13
C SER A 203 3.01 9.92 -1.82
N HIS A 204 3.02 9.65 -3.13
CA HIS A 204 4.24 9.38 -3.88
C HIS A 204 5.20 10.59 -3.80
N PRO A 205 6.52 10.37 -3.58
CA PRO A 205 7.48 11.45 -3.39
C PRO A 205 7.56 12.40 -4.58
N GLU A 206 7.38 11.86 -5.80
CA GLU A 206 7.39 12.65 -7.02
C GLU A 206 5.99 13.12 -7.40
N LYS A 207 5.78 14.44 -7.39
CA LYS A 207 4.49 15.07 -7.68
C LYS A 207 4.04 14.90 -9.13
N SER A 208 4.98 14.83 -10.08
CA SER A 208 4.71 14.56 -11.51
C SER A 208 3.91 13.26 -11.71
N VAL A 209 4.18 12.25 -10.89
CA VAL A 209 3.49 10.95 -10.88
C VAL A 209 2.19 11.03 -10.08
N ALA A 210 2.20 11.64 -8.88
CA ALA A 210 1.03 11.65 -8.00
C ALA A 210 -0.13 12.53 -8.52
N THR A 211 0.19 13.73 -9.00
CA THR A 211 -0.78 14.79 -9.34
C THR A 211 -1.87 14.32 -10.32
N PRO A 212 -1.58 13.63 -11.43
CA PRO A 212 -2.60 13.12 -12.34
C PRO A 212 -3.60 12.16 -11.68
N TYR A 213 -3.15 11.32 -10.76
CA TYR A 213 -4.01 10.38 -10.04
C TYR A 213 -4.85 11.09 -8.98
N ILE A 214 -4.27 12.05 -8.26
CA ILE A 214 -5.02 12.88 -7.31
C ILE A 214 -6.16 13.60 -8.04
N HIS A 215 -5.86 14.34 -9.12
CA HIS A 215 -6.89 15.09 -9.85
C HIS A 215 -7.94 14.19 -10.51
N SER A 216 -7.55 13.00 -10.98
CA SER A 216 -8.45 12.12 -11.72
C SER A 216 -9.32 11.23 -10.84
N LEU A 217 -8.85 10.85 -9.65
CA LEU A 217 -9.44 9.79 -8.82
C LEU A 217 -9.87 10.25 -7.43
N ALA A 218 -9.20 11.25 -6.83
CA ALA A 218 -9.64 11.77 -5.52
C ALA A 218 -11.08 12.33 -5.54
N PRO A 219 -11.55 13.05 -6.58
CA PRO A 219 -12.94 13.47 -6.65
C PRO A 219 -13.93 12.31 -6.60
N GLN A 220 -13.61 11.17 -7.24
CA GLN A 220 -14.47 9.98 -7.23
C GLN A 220 -14.56 9.35 -5.83
N LEU A 221 -13.46 9.38 -5.06
CA LEU A 221 -13.45 8.93 -3.66
C LEU A 221 -14.34 9.80 -2.79
N VAL A 222 -14.26 11.13 -2.96
CA VAL A 222 -15.11 12.08 -2.23
C VAL A 222 -16.58 11.89 -2.61
N GLU A 223 -16.88 11.75 -3.90
CA GLU A 223 -18.24 11.48 -4.40
C GLU A 223 -18.82 10.19 -3.82
N PHE A 224 -18.03 9.11 -3.77
CA PHE A 224 -18.44 7.86 -3.13
C PHE A 224 -18.84 8.06 -1.66
N LEU A 225 -18.08 8.86 -0.90
CA LEU A 225 -18.42 9.14 0.51
C LEU A 225 -19.74 9.92 0.67
N TYR A 226 -20.11 10.76 -0.30
CA TYR A 226 -21.41 11.44 -0.29
C TYR A 226 -22.58 10.54 -0.72
N SER A 227 -22.31 9.39 -1.35
CA SER A 227 -23.33 8.49 -1.87
C SER A 227 -24.18 7.82 -0.77
N GLU A 228 -25.38 7.38 -1.14
CA GLU A 228 -26.25 6.61 -0.23
C GLU A 228 -25.63 5.27 0.17
N LYS A 229 -24.75 4.70 -0.67
CA LYS A 229 -24.06 3.43 -0.38
C LYS A 229 -23.13 3.55 0.83
N ALA A 230 -22.41 4.68 0.94
CA ALA A 230 -21.54 4.94 2.09
C ALA A 230 -22.32 5.31 3.37
N LYS A 231 -23.52 5.88 3.24
CA LYS A 231 -24.39 6.21 4.38
C LYS A 231 -25.15 5.01 4.94
N LYS A 232 -25.58 4.09 4.07
CA LYS A 232 -26.38 2.91 4.44
C LYS A 232 -25.57 1.64 4.24
N LEU A 233 -24.64 1.41 5.15
CA LEU A 233 -23.83 0.20 5.17
C LEU A 233 -24.70 -1.03 5.42
N THR A 234 -24.57 -2.07 4.60
CA THR A 234 -25.30 -3.34 4.76
C THR A 234 -24.35 -4.50 5.05
N SER A 235 -23.10 -4.43 4.58
CA SER A 235 -22.10 -5.48 4.73
C SER A 235 -20.81 -5.01 5.42
N ASN A 236 -20.01 -5.98 5.86
CA ASN A 236 -18.66 -5.73 6.39
C ASN A 236 -17.73 -5.16 5.33
N GLU A 237 -17.88 -5.57 4.07
CA GLU A 237 -17.04 -5.06 2.97
C GLU A 237 -17.37 -3.60 2.66
N ASP A 238 -18.65 -3.19 2.66
CA ASP A 238 -19.02 -1.78 2.51
C ASP A 238 -18.43 -0.92 3.62
N PHE A 239 -18.43 -1.42 4.86
CA PHE A 239 -17.79 -0.73 5.98
C PHE A 239 -16.28 -0.56 5.75
N ARG A 240 -15.57 -1.64 5.37
CA ARG A 240 -14.13 -1.60 5.11
C ARG A 240 -13.77 -0.65 3.98
N ILE A 241 -14.52 -0.69 2.87
CA ILE A 241 -14.37 0.22 1.73
C ILE A 241 -14.57 1.66 2.19
N THR A 242 -15.64 1.95 2.92
CA THR A 242 -15.95 3.31 3.38
C THR A 242 -14.86 3.86 4.29
N VAL A 243 -14.41 3.09 5.27
CA VAL A 243 -13.32 3.49 6.18
C VAL A 243 -12.01 3.71 5.42
N GLU A 244 -11.66 2.85 4.48
CA GLU A 244 -10.45 3.02 3.69
C GLU A 244 -10.53 4.24 2.76
N THR A 245 -11.70 4.52 2.16
CA THR A 245 -11.91 5.74 1.38
C THR A 245 -11.77 6.99 2.24
N ILE A 246 -12.30 7.00 3.46
CA ILE A 246 -12.07 8.09 4.42
C ILE A 246 -10.57 8.27 4.69
N ASN A 247 -9.83 7.18 4.92
CA ASN A 247 -8.38 7.25 5.17
C ASN A 247 -7.60 7.80 3.96
N ALA A 248 -8.01 7.44 2.74
CA ALA A 248 -7.41 7.95 1.51
C ALA A 248 -7.65 9.46 1.36
N VAL A 249 -8.90 9.92 1.54
CA VAL A 249 -9.25 11.35 1.48
C VAL A 249 -8.58 12.15 2.60
N GLU A 250 -8.52 11.60 3.82
CA GLU A 250 -7.83 12.24 4.95
C GLU A 250 -6.34 12.43 4.66
N SER A 251 -5.67 11.46 4.02
CA SER A 251 -4.25 11.59 3.68
C SER A 251 -3.96 12.78 2.77
N LEU A 252 -4.90 13.16 1.89
CA LEU A 252 -4.76 14.33 1.02
C LEU A 252 -4.76 15.66 1.79
N ILE A 253 -5.35 15.72 2.98
CA ILE A 253 -5.34 16.94 3.83
C ILE A 253 -3.90 17.25 4.27
N ALA A 254 -3.14 16.21 4.64
CA ALA A 254 -1.75 16.36 5.06
C ALA A 254 -0.84 16.80 3.90
N LEU A 255 -1.16 16.37 2.68
CA LEU A 255 -0.45 16.72 1.45
C LEU A 255 -0.82 18.12 0.91
N ALA A 256 -1.99 18.64 1.28
CA ALA A 256 -2.44 19.96 0.86
C ALA A 256 -1.63 21.09 1.51
N GLU A 257 -1.33 22.10 0.70
CA GLU A 257 -0.68 23.32 1.17
C GLU A 257 -1.52 24.00 2.26
N PRO A 258 -0.91 24.69 3.24
CA PRO A 258 -1.63 25.23 4.40
C PRO A 258 -2.85 26.08 4.04
N HIS A 259 -2.77 26.88 2.98
CA HIS A 259 -3.87 27.71 2.52
C HIS A 259 -5.06 26.91 1.94
N ASN A 260 -4.80 25.70 1.44
CA ASN A 260 -5.81 24.82 0.85
C ASN A 260 -6.41 23.81 1.82
N ARG A 261 -5.81 23.63 3.01
CA ARG A 261 -6.28 22.67 4.02
C ARG A 261 -7.71 22.92 4.45
N ILE A 262 -8.11 24.18 4.58
CA ILE A 262 -9.49 24.52 4.95
C ILE A 262 -10.52 24.05 3.91
N GLN A 263 -10.20 24.08 2.61
CA GLN A 263 -11.12 23.58 1.60
C GLN A 263 -11.20 22.05 1.65
N MET A 264 -10.07 21.36 1.81
CA MET A 264 -10.07 19.89 1.98
C MET A 264 -10.85 19.46 3.24
N LEU A 265 -10.68 20.18 4.35
CA LEU A 265 -11.45 19.97 5.58
C LEU A 265 -12.94 20.28 5.39
N SER A 266 -13.28 21.28 4.58
CA SER A 266 -14.67 21.60 4.25
C SER A 266 -15.37 20.50 3.44
N LEU A 267 -14.62 19.63 2.76
CA LEU A 267 -15.13 18.42 2.12
C LEU A 267 -15.29 17.29 3.14
N LEU A 268 -14.25 16.97 3.91
CA LEU A 268 -14.25 15.78 4.77
C LEU A 268 -15.08 15.94 6.06
N VAL A 269 -15.01 17.09 6.73
CA VAL A 269 -15.66 17.27 8.05
C VAL A 269 -17.18 17.09 7.96
N PRO A 270 -17.91 17.68 7.00
CA PRO A 270 -19.35 17.45 6.87
C PRO A 270 -19.70 15.98 6.60
N ILE A 271 -18.89 15.26 5.83
CA ILE A 271 -19.07 13.81 5.57
C ILE A 271 -19.01 13.04 6.90
N LEU A 272 -17.94 13.25 7.68
CA LEU A 272 -17.76 12.55 8.95
C LEU A 272 -18.87 12.87 9.95
N VAL A 273 -19.31 14.13 10.02
CA VAL A 273 -20.43 14.54 10.87
C VAL A 273 -21.73 13.88 10.43
N ASN A 274 -21.97 13.70 9.13
CA ASN A 274 -23.15 13.02 8.60
C ASN A 274 -23.17 11.52 8.89
N TYR A 275 -22.03 10.90 9.17
CA TYR A 275 -21.95 9.52 9.64
C TYR A 275 -22.16 9.36 11.14
N LEU A 276 -22.28 10.48 11.89
CA LEU A 276 -22.58 10.42 13.31
C LEU A 276 -24.07 10.10 13.53
N VAL A 277 -24.30 9.12 14.38
CA VAL A 277 -25.63 8.71 14.84
C VAL A 277 -26.02 9.49 16.09
N GLN A 278 -27.27 9.92 16.21
CA GLN A 278 -27.78 10.66 17.37
C GLN A 278 -27.83 9.80 18.65
N ASN A 279 -28.33 8.57 18.55
CA ASN A 279 -28.37 7.61 19.66
C ASN A 279 -27.80 6.24 19.24
N PRO A 280 -26.51 5.97 19.52
CA PRO A 280 -25.87 4.70 19.16
C PRO A 280 -26.47 3.45 19.84
N GLN A 281 -27.31 3.63 20.86
CA GLN A 281 -27.94 2.53 21.62
C GLN A 281 -29.29 2.07 21.03
N ASP A 282 -29.77 2.72 19.97
CA ASP A 282 -31.02 2.32 19.32
C ASP A 282 -30.85 0.96 18.62
N LYS A 283 -31.66 -0.02 19.04
CA LYS A 283 -31.62 -1.40 18.50
C LYS A 283 -31.89 -1.50 17.00
N ASN A 284 -32.44 -0.45 16.39
CA ASN A 284 -32.77 -0.40 14.97
C ASN A 284 -31.59 0.00 14.07
N ILE A 285 -30.45 0.38 14.64
CA ILE A 285 -29.31 0.88 13.90
C ILE A 285 -28.36 -0.26 13.57
N ASN A 286 -27.91 -0.33 12.31
CA ASN A 286 -27.00 -1.38 11.88
C ASN A 286 -25.67 -1.30 12.64
N LYS A 287 -25.14 -2.45 13.07
CA LYS A 287 -23.82 -2.58 13.70
C LYS A 287 -22.72 -1.84 12.93
N HIS A 288 -22.75 -1.88 11.60
CA HIS A 288 -21.75 -1.24 10.76
C HIS A 288 -21.83 0.30 10.82
N SER A 289 -23.05 0.84 10.93
CA SER A 289 -23.27 2.29 11.12
C SER A 289 -22.79 2.75 12.49
N ILE A 290 -22.93 1.91 13.53
CA ILE A 290 -22.36 2.20 14.86
C ILE A 290 -20.82 2.20 14.79
N SER A 291 -20.21 1.21 14.14
CA SER A 291 -18.76 1.19 13.93
C SER A 291 -18.27 2.40 13.13
N LEU A 292 -19.01 2.81 12.09
CA LEU A 292 -18.69 3.98 11.28
C LEU A 292 -18.84 5.29 12.08
N HIS A 293 -19.84 5.39 12.95
CA HIS A 293 -19.99 6.50 13.90
C HIS A 293 -18.75 6.62 14.79
N GLU A 294 -18.29 5.52 15.39
CA GLU A 294 -17.11 5.53 16.27
C GLU A 294 -15.85 5.98 15.52
N VAL A 295 -15.59 5.40 14.34
CA VAL A 295 -14.46 5.80 13.49
C VAL A 295 -14.53 7.28 13.10
N SER A 296 -15.72 7.76 12.74
CA SER A 296 -15.92 9.15 12.32
C SER A 296 -15.74 10.11 13.49
N LEU A 297 -16.24 9.77 14.67
CA LEU A 297 -16.08 10.56 15.89
C LEU A 297 -14.60 10.65 16.29
N GLN A 298 -13.88 9.53 16.29
CA GLN A 298 -12.44 9.50 16.59
C GLN A 298 -11.64 10.37 15.62
N LYS A 299 -11.95 10.33 14.32
CA LYS A 299 -11.31 11.19 13.31
C LYS A 299 -11.61 12.66 13.55
N LEU A 300 -12.87 13.03 13.83
CA LEU A 300 -13.25 14.41 14.15
C LEU A 300 -12.54 14.91 15.41
N MET A 301 -12.43 14.08 16.44
CA MET A 301 -11.70 14.39 17.67
C MET A 301 -10.19 14.55 17.45
N LYS A 302 -9.61 13.92 16.42
CA LYS A 302 -8.21 14.12 16.02
C LYS A 302 -8.03 15.37 15.16
N ILE A 303 -8.95 15.65 14.24
CA ILE A 303 -8.91 16.80 13.34
C ILE A 303 -8.95 18.12 14.13
N GLY A 304 -9.82 18.22 15.14
CA GLY A 304 -9.99 19.44 15.94
C GLY A 304 -8.67 19.99 16.52
N PRO A 305 -7.91 19.19 17.28
CA PRO A 305 -6.58 19.58 17.78
C PRO A 305 -5.52 19.77 16.69
N THR A 306 -5.60 19.02 15.59
CA THR A 306 -4.60 19.08 14.51
C THR A 306 -4.73 20.36 13.67
N TYR A 307 -5.96 20.84 13.43
CA TYR A 307 -6.27 22.01 12.60
C TYR A 307 -7.26 22.96 13.30
N PRO A 308 -6.87 23.56 14.44
CA PRO A 308 -7.82 24.23 15.33
C PRO A 308 -8.50 25.46 14.72
N GLN A 309 -7.77 26.24 13.93
CA GLN A 309 -8.29 27.48 13.34
C GLN A 309 -9.30 27.18 12.22
N GLU A 310 -8.93 26.26 11.33
CA GLU A 310 -9.75 25.80 10.22
C GLU A 310 -11.00 25.09 10.74
N PHE A 311 -10.83 24.20 11.73
CA PHE A 311 -11.95 23.47 12.34
C PHE A 311 -12.94 24.41 13.04
N LYS A 312 -12.45 25.39 13.80
CA LYS A 312 -13.32 26.41 14.45
C LYS A 312 -14.09 27.22 13.41
N LYS A 313 -13.44 27.62 12.31
CA LYS A 313 -14.11 28.34 11.21
C LYS A 313 -15.21 27.51 10.57
N LEU A 314 -14.98 26.21 10.36
CA LEU A 314 -16.00 25.29 9.84
C LEU A 314 -17.16 25.12 10.82
N MET A 315 -16.90 24.89 12.11
CA MET A 315 -17.99 24.77 13.11
C MET A 315 -18.82 26.05 13.24
N ASN A 316 -18.23 27.23 13.01
CA ASN A 316 -18.96 28.49 13.00
C ASN A 316 -19.78 28.72 11.73
N SER A 317 -19.43 28.07 10.61
CA SER A 317 -20.16 28.20 9.34
C SER A 317 -21.49 27.45 9.31
N SER A 318 -21.66 26.39 10.12
CA SER A 318 -22.91 25.63 10.20
C SER A 318 -23.24 25.24 11.63
N SER A 319 -24.32 25.83 12.16
CA SER A 319 -24.84 25.52 13.49
C SER A 319 -25.35 24.08 13.60
N GLU A 320 -25.88 23.51 12.51
CA GLU A 320 -26.36 22.13 12.46
C GLU A 320 -25.21 21.14 12.63
N LEU A 321 -24.13 21.30 11.85
CA LEU A 321 -22.95 20.44 11.95
C LEU A 321 -22.34 20.48 13.36
N ARG A 322 -22.22 21.69 13.92
CA ARG A 322 -21.74 21.90 15.29
C ARG A 322 -22.61 21.18 16.32
N THR A 323 -23.93 21.35 16.23
CA THR A 323 -24.88 20.74 17.18
C THR A 323 -24.86 19.21 17.11
N LYS A 324 -24.81 18.63 15.91
CA LYS A 324 -24.68 17.17 15.71
C LYS A 324 -23.39 16.63 16.34
N LEU A 325 -22.26 17.30 16.11
CA LEU A 325 -20.98 16.91 16.70
C LEU A 325 -20.97 17.02 18.23
N GLU A 326 -21.43 18.14 18.78
CA GLU A 326 -21.50 18.34 20.23
C GLU A 326 -22.38 17.29 20.91
N THR A 327 -23.51 16.95 20.29
CA THR A 327 -24.42 15.90 20.78
C THR A 327 -23.73 14.54 20.80
N ALA A 328 -23.06 14.17 19.70
CA ALA A 328 -22.32 12.91 19.61
C ALA A 328 -21.20 12.81 20.66
N ILE A 329 -20.44 13.90 20.88
CA ILE A 329 -19.38 13.95 21.90
C ILE A 329 -19.96 13.78 23.30
N ARG A 330 -21.06 14.49 23.63
CA ARG A 330 -21.71 14.36 24.94
C ARG A 330 -22.22 12.95 25.20
N CYS A 331 -22.87 12.33 24.21
CA CYS A 331 -23.34 10.95 24.29
C CYS A 331 -22.17 9.97 24.53
N SER A 332 -21.05 10.14 23.82
CA SER A 332 -19.85 9.32 24.00
C SER A 332 -19.22 9.48 25.40
N GLN A 333 -19.09 10.71 25.89
CA GLN A 333 -18.54 10.99 27.23
C GLN A 333 -19.41 10.41 28.35
N GLN A 334 -20.73 10.52 28.25
CA GLN A 334 -21.66 9.94 29.22
C GLN A 334 -21.56 8.41 29.27
N ASN A 335 -21.38 7.75 28.12
CA ASN A 335 -21.20 6.30 28.06
C ASN A 335 -19.85 5.86 28.65
N HIS A 336 -18.76 6.60 28.37
CA HIS A 336 -17.46 6.32 28.99
C HIS A 336 -17.47 6.45 30.52
N ILE A 337 -18.25 7.40 31.06
CA ILE A 337 -18.41 7.57 32.52
C ILE A 337 -19.22 6.42 33.12
N LYS A 338 -20.31 5.98 32.47
CA LYS A 338 -21.12 4.83 32.92
C LYS A 338 -20.30 3.53 32.93
N ILE A 339 -19.52 3.27 31.88
CA ILE A 339 -18.65 2.08 31.80
C ILE A 339 -17.55 2.14 32.88
N LYS A 340 -16.94 3.30 33.14
CA LYS A 340 -15.98 3.45 34.24
C LYS A 340 -16.62 3.23 35.61
N HIS A 341 -17.85 3.67 35.83
CA HIS A 341 -18.58 3.39 37.08
C HIS A 341 -18.98 1.92 37.23
N GLU A 342 -19.43 1.24 36.17
CA GLU A 342 -19.78 -0.20 36.23
C GLU A 342 -18.54 -1.10 36.40
N VAL A 343 -17.41 -0.76 35.79
CA VAL A 343 -16.14 -1.48 36.02
C VAL A 343 -15.63 -1.27 37.45
N ASN A 344 -15.91 -0.10 38.06
CA ASN A 344 -15.55 0.20 39.45
C ASN A 344 -16.53 -0.40 40.48
N ILE A 345 -17.73 -0.81 40.07
CA ILE A 345 -18.69 -1.56 40.90
C ILE A 345 -18.44 -3.08 40.80
N ASN A 346 -17.89 -3.56 39.67
CA ASN A 346 -17.55 -4.97 39.46
C ASN A 346 -16.11 -5.34 39.86
N GLN A 347 -15.30 -4.42 40.39
CA GLN A 347 -14.17 -4.78 41.23
C GLN A 347 -14.68 -5.02 42.65
N SER A 348 -14.60 -6.28 43.06
CA SER A 348 -14.93 -6.77 44.38
C SER A 348 -14.44 -5.83 45.48
N ILE A 349 -15.37 -5.48 46.37
CA ILE A 349 -15.10 -5.04 47.73
C ILE A 349 -14.29 -6.17 48.39
N SER A 350 -12.97 -6.09 48.35
CA SER A 350 -12.15 -6.70 49.40
C SER A 350 -12.15 -5.71 50.57
N ILE A 351 -12.80 -6.09 51.66
CA ILE A 351 -12.75 -5.36 52.93
C ILE A 351 -11.31 -5.51 53.44
N HIS A 352 -10.43 -4.61 53.04
CA HIS A 352 -9.13 -4.44 53.68
C HIS A 352 -9.37 -3.68 54.98
N THR A 353 -9.38 -4.41 56.10
CA THR A 353 -9.19 -3.86 57.44
C THR A 353 -7.80 -3.21 57.51
N PRO A 354 -7.67 -1.91 57.78
CA PRO A 354 -6.37 -1.29 57.98
C PRO A 354 -5.84 -1.70 59.36
N THR A 355 -4.92 -2.66 59.38
CA THR A 355 -4.22 -3.07 60.59
C THR A 355 -3.10 -2.07 60.89
N ILE A 356 -3.41 -1.03 61.66
CA ILE A 356 -2.40 -0.23 62.35
C ILE A 356 -2.11 -0.95 63.68
N LYS A 357 -1.03 -1.74 63.73
CA LYS A 357 -0.52 -2.32 64.98
C LYS A 357 0.36 -1.29 65.68
N LEU A 358 -0.23 -0.54 66.62
CA LEU A 358 0.52 0.20 67.62
C LEU A 358 1.01 -0.82 68.66
N LYS A 359 2.30 -1.17 68.64
CA LYS A 359 2.93 -1.95 69.72
C LYS A 359 3.41 -0.99 70.80
N THR A 360 2.59 -0.79 71.83
CA THR A 360 3.04 -0.28 73.13
C THR A 360 2.69 -1.33 74.18
N ASP A 361 3.68 -2.16 74.49
CA ASP A 361 3.64 -3.15 75.57
C ASP A 361 4.27 -2.49 76.80
N PHE A 362 3.50 -2.28 77.87
CA PHE A 362 3.98 -1.69 79.14
C PHE A 362 3.91 -2.70 80.30
N SER A 363 3.96 -3.98 79.98
CA SER A 363 3.82 -5.07 80.94
C SER A 363 5.17 -5.48 81.57
N ASN A 364 6.00 -4.52 82.01
CA ASN A 364 7.24 -4.77 82.78
C ASN A 364 7.69 -3.54 83.61
N PHE A 365 6.76 -2.87 84.28
CA PHE A 365 7.08 -2.00 85.42
C PHE A 365 6.43 -2.55 86.69
N SER A 366 7.16 -3.46 87.35
CA SER A 366 7.21 -3.63 88.81
C SER A 366 8.59 -4.14 89.18
#